data_AF-A0A506Y8N4-F1
#
_entry.id   AF-A0A506Y8N4-F1
#
_cell.length_a   1.000
_cell.length_b   1.000
_cell.length_c   1.000
_cell.angle_alpha   90.00
_cell.angle_beta   90.00
_cell.angle_gamma   90.00
#
_symmetry.space_group_name_H-M   'P 1'
#
loop_
_entity.id
_entity.type
_entity.pdbx_description
1 polymer ?
#
loop_
_entity_poly.entity_id
_entity_poly.type
_entity_poly.pdbx_seq_one_letter_code
_entity_poly.pdbx_strand_id
1 'polypeptide(L)'
;MSAFELPASTPTPKPTLLQQRVERELRWYPARWRRAHGAALAGTVLDVVEAEGRDALTPAEVRDLRINGLRQRGAVILPARSRGMASALALGGGGALAAIQLVFLEWAPWFGDLHRYAERQLLIDAGFGPFVSGAAVVDLLWLVGFVLGMLRWRVAMMVAFAASMAVSIALVTAPITPWNIARPSATTLAVLTLLAISASIGSQRAVRFSPLYVLAGVALTAAPVLIWGGQRLEVFWSRSLDQILNPGLIATGALALILAFDLLGADRAYGDALLLSAGPAWVVLAASSPDAAGWIPMGVGTAAVAVVALILMRSANLRLRFARAVSAD
;
A
#
# COMPACT_ATOMS: atom_id res chain seq x y z
N MET A 1 65.81 10.59 32.99
CA MET A 1 64.83 10.57 31.88
C MET A 1 64.66 9.13 31.45
N SER A 2 63.70 8.43 32.06
CA SER A 2 63.42 7.02 31.76
C SER A 2 62.46 6.96 30.57
N ALA A 3 62.88 6.29 29.50
CA ALA A 3 62.08 6.09 28.30
C ALA A 3 60.86 5.22 28.65
N PHE A 4 59.67 5.76 28.45
CA PHE A 4 58.41 5.05 28.58
C PHE A 4 58.26 4.14 27.35
N GLU A 5 58.72 2.90 27.45
CA GLU A 5 58.48 1.88 26.42
C GLU A 5 56.97 1.61 26.35
N LEU A 6 56.34 2.00 25.24
CA LEU A 6 54.96 1.63 24.94
C LEU A 6 54.89 0.09 24.85
N PRO A 7 54.01 -0.57 25.62
CA PRO A 7 53.88 -2.02 25.59
C PRO A 7 53.59 -2.47 24.16
N ALA A 8 54.35 -3.46 23.69
CA ALA A 8 54.21 -4.05 22.36
C ALA A 8 52.74 -4.36 22.09
N SER A 9 52.23 -3.85 20.97
CA SER A 9 50.84 -4.05 20.55
C SER A 9 50.52 -5.55 20.55
N THR A 10 49.65 -5.98 21.47
CA THR A 10 49.15 -7.35 21.51
C THR A 10 48.57 -7.71 20.14
N PRO A 11 48.97 -8.86 19.55
CA PRO A 11 48.49 -9.26 18.24
C PRO A 11 46.96 -9.37 18.26
N THR A 12 46.29 -8.65 17.37
CA THR A 12 44.83 -8.77 17.19
C THR A 12 44.49 -10.22 16.83
N PRO A 13 43.64 -10.91 17.60
CA PRO A 13 43.24 -12.28 17.31
C PRO A 13 42.62 -12.36 15.91
N LYS A 14 42.92 -13.43 15.17
CA LYS A 14 42.31 -13.67 13.86
C LYS A 14 40.79 -13.78 14.03
N PRO A 15 39.98 -13.08 13.21
CA PRO A 15 38.53 -13.13 13.34
C PRO A 15 38.03 -14.56 13.15
N THR A 16 37.17 -15.02 14.06
CA THR A 16 36.59 -16.36 13.99
C THR A 16 35.68 -16.50 12.75
N LEU A 17 35.47 -17.72 12.26
CA LEU A 17 34.56 -17.98 11.12
C LEU A 17 33.13 -17.46 11.39
N LEU A 18 32.69 -17.53 12.66
CA LEU A 18 31.41 -17.00 13.11
C LEU A 18 31.35 -15.47 12.96
N GLN A 19 32.39 -14.76 13.40
CA GLN A 19 32.48 -13.30 13.25
C GLN A 19 32.38 -12.88 11.77
N GLN A 20 33.13 -13.54 10.88
CA GLN A 20 33.07 -13.26 9.44
C GLN A 20 31.65 -13.49 8.87
N ARG A 21 30.95 -14.51 9.37
CA ARG A 21 29.57 -14.81 8.96
C ARG A 21 28.61 -13.72 9.43
N VAL A 22 28.71 -13.27 10.68
CA VAL A 22 27.94 -12.14 11.22
C VAL A 22 28.20 -10.89 10.39
N GLU A 23 29.46 -10.54 10.13
CA GLU A 23 29.85 -9.38 9.31
C GLU A 23 29.29 -9.45 7.87
N ARG A 24 29.23 -10.66 7.29
CA ARG A 24 28.61 -10.89 5.99
C ARG A 24 27.10 -10.63 6.02
N GLU A 25 26.39 -11.12 7.02
CA GLU A 25 24.95 -10.85 7.15
C GLU A 25 24.67 -9.38 7.48
N LEU A 26 25.59 -8.68 8.17
CA LEU A 26 25.48 -7.25 8.36
C LEU A 26 25.54 -6.46 7.05
N ARG A 27 26.05 -7.00 5.92
CA ARG A 27 26.06 -6.30 4.62
C ARG A 27 24.67 -5.94 4.10
N TRP A 28 23.62 -6.58 4.60
CA TRP A 28 22.24 -6.19 4.30
C TRP A 28 21.86 -4.81 4.85
N TYR A 29 22.60 -4.29 5.84
CA TYR A 29 22.40 -2.94 6.37
C TYR A 29 23.11 -1.85 5.54
N PRO A 30 22.60 -0.60 5.53
CA PRO A 30 23.28 0.53 4.88
C PRO A 30 24.70 0.75 5.42
N ALA A 31 25.65 1.12 4.57
CA ALA A 31 27.05 1.32 4.96
C ALA A 31 27.23 2.34 6.10
N ARG A 32 26.47 3.44 6.10
CA ARG A 32 26.47 4.43 7.18
C ARG A 32 25.98 3.83 8.51
N TRP A 33 24.92 3.03 8.46
CA TRP A 33 24.35 2.37 9.63
C TRP A 33 25.34 1.36 10.23
N ARG A 34 25.97 0.53 9.37
CA ARG A 34 26.97 -0.46 9.78
C ARG A 34 28.18 0.17 10.47
N ARG A 35 28.66 1.31 9.98
CA ARG A 35 29.77 2.03 10.63
C ARG A 35 29.43 2.52 12.04
N ALA A 36 28.18 2.93 12.25
CA ALA A 36 27.74 3.47 13.54
C ALA A 36 27.31 2.39 14.55
N HIS A 37 26.69 1.30 14.09
CA HIS A 37 26.05 0.31 14.97
C HIS A 37 26.49 -1.13 14.72
N GLY A 38 27.25 -1.38 13.65
CA GLY A 38 27.58 -2.74 13.22
C GLY A 38 28.42 -3.51 14.23
N ALA A 39 29.38 -2.85 14.87
CA ALA A 39 30.21 -3.47 15.90
C ALA A 39 29.38 -3.86 17.14
N ALA A 40 28.50 -2.96 17.61
CA ALA A 40 27.62 -3.24 18.74
C ALA A 40 26.65 -4.39 18.44
N LEU A 41 25.98 -4.36 17.28
CA LEU A 41 25.07 -5.44 16.87
C LEU A 41 25.81 -6.77 16.68
N ALA A 42 27.02 -6.75 16.10
CA ALA A 42 27.84 -7.95 15.95
C ALA A 42 28.21 -8.55 17.30
N GLY A 43 28.66 -7.73 18.25
CA GLY A 43 28.95 -8.14 19.63
C GLY A 43 27.75 -8.80 20.28
N THR A 44 26.58 -8.14 20.27
CA THR A 44 25.35 -8.71 20.85
C THR A 44 24.97 -10.06 20.24
N VAL A 45 25.12 -10.24 18.93
CA VAL A 45 24.82 -11.53 18.27
C VAL A 45 25.84 -12.59 18.67
N LEU A 46 27.12 -12.26 18.76
CA LEU A 46 28.17 -13.19 19.18
C LEU A 46 28.00 -13.60 20.63
N ASP A 47 27.69 -12.66 21.53
CA ASP A 47 27.44 -12.92 22.95
C ASP A 47 26.27 -13.89 23.15
N VAL A 48 25.19 -13.74 22.38
CA VAL A 48 24.03 -14.65 22.41
C VAL A 48 24.42 -16.05 21.93
N VAL A 49 25.20 -16.14 20.84
CA VAL A 49 25.64 -17.43 20.28
C VAL A 49 26.59 -18.15 21.24
N GLU A 50 27.52 -17.42 21.88
CA GLU A 50 28.44 -17.94 22.88
C GLU A 50 27.70 -18.39 24.16
N ALA A 51 26.76 -17.59 24.65
CA ALA A 51 25.96 -17.93 25.82
C ALA A 51 25.12 -19.19 25.62
N GLU A 52 24.67 -19.45 24.38
CA GLU A 52 23.96 -20.68 24.01
C GLU A 52 24.90 -21.85 23.68
N GLY A 53 26.22 -21.67 23.78
CA GLY A 53 27.22 -22.70 23.49
C GLY A 53 27.19 -23.17 22.03
N ARG A 54 26.81 -22.29 21.10
CA ARG A 54 26.72 -22.59 19.67
C ARG A 54 27.91 -22.01 18.92
N ASP A 55 28.28 -22.67 17.81
CA ASP A 55 29.34 -22.19 16.91
C ASP A 55 28.81 -21.52 15.63
N ALA A 56 27.49 -21.44 15.47
CA ALA A 56 26.85 -20.96 14.24
C ALA A 56 25.52 -20.24 14.50
N LEU A 57 25.23 -19.26 13.64
CA LEU A 57 23.91 -18.62 13.57
C LEU A 57 22.84 -19.61 13.10
N THR A 58 21.68 -19.56 13.72
CA THR A 58 20.48 -20.27 13.27
C THR A 58 19.94 -19.66 11.97
N PRO A 59 19.18 -20.43 11.17
CA PRO A 59 18.50 -19.88 9.98
C PRO A 59 17.54 -18.73 10.32
N ALA A 60 16.93 -18.75 11.51
CA ALA A 60 16.03 -17.71 11.98
C ALA A 60 16.76 -16.38 12.24
N GLU A 61 17.93 -16.42 12.89
CA GLU A 61 18.79 -15.25 13.13
C GLU A 61 19.30 -14.66 11.82
N VAL A 62 19.74 -15.51 10.89
CA VAL A 62 20.16 -15.06 9.54
C VAL A 62 19.01 -14.35 8.84
N ARG A 63 17.81 -14.94 8.85
CA ARG A 63 16.62 -14.33 8.24
C ARG A 63 16.28 -13.00 8.90
N ASP A 64 16.34 -12.92 10.22
CA ASP A 64 16.02 -11.69 10.97
C ASP A 64 17.03 -10.57 10.66
N LEU A 65 18.34 -10.85 10.67
CA LEU A 65 19.38 -9.89 10.29
C LEU A 65 19.16 -9.34 8.87
N ARG A 66 18.80 -10.20 7.92
CA ARG A 66 18.50 -9.81 6.53
C ARG A 66 17.27 -8.91 6.43
N ILE A 67 16.18 -9.31 7.08
CA ILE A 67 14.92 -8.55 7.08
C ILE A 67 15.14 -7.18 7.72
N ASN A 68 15.81 -7.11 8.87
CA ASN A 68 16.08 -5.86 9.54
C ASN A 68 17.07 -4.98 8.76
N GLY A 69 18.07 -5.57 8.10
CA GLY A 69 18.95 -4.85 7.17
C GLY A 69 18.20 -4.21 6.01
N LEU A 70 17.31 -4.97 5.36
CA LEU A 70 16.44 -4.47 4.29
C LEU A 70 15.50 -3.37 4.78
N ARG A 71 14.92 -3.51 5.97
CA ARG A 71 14.08 -2.47 6.59
C ARG A 71 14.86 -1.18 6.82
N GLN A 72 16.12 -1.28 7.24
CA GLN A 72 17.00 -0.11 7.41
C GLN A 72 17.34 0.54 6.08
N ARG A 73 17.56 -0.23 5.01
CA ARG A 73 17.72 0.32 3.65
C ARG A 73 16.47 1.06 3.18
N GLY A 74 15.29 0.48 3.37
CA GLY A 74 14.03 1.14 3.06
C GLY A 74 13.80 2.42 3.89
N ALA A 75 14.28 2.46 5.14
CA ALA A 75 14.20 3.65 5.98
C ALA A 75 15.09 4.81 5.53
N VAL A 76 16.16 4.54 4.77
CA VAL A 76 17.00 5.59 4.16
C VAL A 76 16.25 6.26 3.01
N ILE A 77 15.45 5.51 2.26
CA ILE A 77 14.69 6.04 1.13
C ILE A 77 13.50 6.85 1.62
N LEU A 78 12.82 6.37 2.68
CA LEU A 78 11.53 6.92 3.10
C LEU A 78 11.51 7.26 4.59
N PRO A 79 11.27 8.54 4.95
CA PRO A 79 11.10 8.95 6.34
C PRO A 79 10.04 8.11 7.05
N ALA A 80 10.25 7.82 8.34
CA ALA A 80 9.30 7.02 9.12
C ALA A 80 7.88 7.61 9.11
N ARG A 81 7.77 8.95 9.09
CA ARG A 81 6.50 9.66 8.98
C ARG A 81 5.79 9.39 7.65
N SER A 82 6.48 9.55 6.51
CA SER A 82 5.96 9.28 5.17
C SER A 82 5.51 7.82 5.05
N ARG A 83 6.27 6.86 5.58
CA ARG A 83 5.88 5.43 5.59
C ARG A 83 4.62 5.15 6.41
N GLY A 84 4.50 5.77 7.58
CA GLY A 84 3.30 5.63 8.43
C GLY A 84 2.06 6.18 7.72
N MET A 85 2.20 7.34 7.08
CA MET A 85 1.12 7.96 6.32
C MET A 85 0.76 7.17 5.06
N ALA A 86 1.76 6.71 4.29
CA ALA A 86 1.55 5.87 3.11
C ALA A 86 0.78 4.59 3.45
N SER A 87 1.15 3.95 4.56
CA SER A 87 0.45 2.75 5.05
C SER A 87 -0.99 3.06 5.47
N ALA A 88 -1.23 4.18 6.15
CA ALA A 88 -2.59 4.59 6.54
C ALA A 88 -3.48 4.95 5.34
N LEU A 89 -2.90 5.64 4.34
CA LEU A 89 -3.57 5.98 3.08
C LEU A 89 -3.84 4.74 2.24
N ALA A 90 -2.88 3.83 2.13
CA ALA A 90 -3.05 2.57 1.42
C ALA A 90 -4.12 1.71 2.11
N LEU A 91 -4.10 1.64 3.44
CA LEU A 91 -5.10 0.93 4.25
C LEU A 91 -6.50 1.51 4.05
N GLY A 92 -6.64 2.84 4.16
CA GLY A 92 -7.93 3.51 3.98
C GLY A 92 -8.43 3.43 2.53
N GLY A 93 -7.57 3.69 1.56
CA GLY A 93 -7.90 3.68 0.14
C GLY A 93 -8.26 2.29 -0.38
N GLY A 94 -7.49 1.27 -0.03
CA GLY A 94 -7.83 -0.11 -0.40
C GLY A 94 -9.08 -0.63 0.32
N GLY A 95 -9.32 -0.19 1.57
CA GLY A 95 -10.53 -0.53 2.30
C GLY A 95 -11.77 0.10 1.67
N ALA A 96 -11.65 1.35 1.21
CA ALA A 96 -12.70 2.04 0.47
C ALA A 96 -12.98 1.33 -0.85
N LEU A 97 -11.94 1.02 -1.62
CA LEU A 97 -12.04 0.35 -2.91
C LEU A 97 -12.69 -1.03 -2.78
N ALA A 98 -12.22 -1.85 -1.84
CA ALA A 98 -12.78 -3.17 -1.55
C ALA A 98 -14.25 -3.09 -1.08
N ALA A 99 -14.59 -2.10 -0.23
CA ALA A 99 -15.98 -1.91 0.20
C ALA A 99 -16.89 -1.53 -0.98
N ILE A 100 -16.45 -0.59 -1.82
CA ILE A 100 -17.19 -0.18 -3.02
C ILE A 100 -17.37 -1.37 -3.95
N GLN A 101 -16.30 -2.11 -4.23
CA GLN A 101 -16.34 -3.25 -5.13
C GLN A 101 -17.26 -4.35 -4.57
N LEU A 102 -17.11 -4.72 -3.31
CA LEU A 102 -17.96 -5.74 -2.71
C LEU A 102 -19.45 -5.35 -2.74
N VAL A 103 -19.77 -4.11 -2.36
CA VAL A 103 -21.16 -3.66 -2.18
C VAL A 103 -21.82 -3.36 -3.52
N PHE A 104 -21.16 -2.60 -4.40
CA PHE A 104 -21.76 -2.08 -5.63
C PHE A 104 -21.45 -2.88 -6.89
N LEU A 105 -20.38 -3.68 -6.89
CA LEU A 105 -19.98 -4.48 -8.05
C LEU A 105 -20.23 -5.97 -7.89
N GLU A 106 -19.98 -6.50 -6.70
CA GLU A 106 -20.10 -7.93 -6.47
C GLU A 106 -21.48 -8.32 -5.95
N TRP A 107 -21.99 -7.64 -4.91
CA TRP A 107 -23.24 -8.05 -4.26
C TRP A 107 -24.48 -7.39 -4.86
N ALA A 108 -24.49 -6.06 -4.90
CA ALA A 108 -25.54 -5.15 -5.35
C ALA A 108 -26.95 -5.76 -5.63
N PRO A 109 -27.64 -6.29 -4.61
CA PRO A 109 -28.93 -6.98 -4.78
C PRO A 109 -30.06 -6.04 -5.24
N TRP A 110 -29.89 -4.74 -5.06
CA TRP A 110 -30.81 -3.72 -5.57
C TRP A 110 -30.76 -3.58 -7.11
N PHE A 111 -29.77 -4.19 -7.78
CA PHE A 111 -29.70 -4.30 -9.22
C PHE A 111 -30.10 -5.70 -9.67
N GLY A 112 -31.41 -5.97 -9.68
CA GLY A 112 -31.97 -7.30 -10.01
C GLY A 112 -31.53 -7.86 -11.38
N ASP A 113 -31.17 -6.99 -12.33
CA ASP A 113 -30.69 -7.39 -13.66
C ASP A 113 -29.16 -7.43 -13.79
N LEU A 114 -28.38 -7.07 -12.76
CA LEU A 114 -26.91 -7.04 -12.84
C LEU A 114 -26.33 -8.43 -13.17
N HIS A 115 -26.88 -9.46 -12.53
CA HIS A 115 -26.48 -10.85 -12.78
C HIS A 115 -26.81 -11.29 -14.21
N ARG A 116 -28.01 -10.94 -14.70
CA ARG A 116 -28.43 -11.22 -16.09
C ARG A 116 -27.58 -10.47 -17.11
N TYR A 117 -27.17 -9.25 -16.79
CA TYR A 117 -26.30 -8.44 -17.64
C TYR A 117 -24.89 -9.02 -17.69
N ALA A 118 -24.32 -9.38 -16.54
CA ALA A 118 -23.02 -10.04 -16.45
C ALA A 118 -23.00 -11.36 -17.23
N GLU A 119 -24.04 -12.18 -17.09
CA GLU A 119 -24.23 -13.43 -17.84
C GLU A 119 -24.24 -13.18 -19.37
N ARG A 120 -25.00 -12.17 -19.84
CA ARG A 120 -25.10 -11.83 -21.26
C ARG A 120 -23.82 -11.26 -21.87
N GLN A 121 -23.12 -10.38 -21.17
CA GLN A 121 -21.95 -9.70 -21.74
C GLN A 121 -20.66 -10.50 -21.59
N LEU A 122 -20.51 -11.24 -20.50
CA LEU A 122 -19.24 -11.87 -20.17
C LEU A 122 -19.20 -13.36 -20.53
N LEU A 123 -20.34 -13.96 -20.95
CA LEU A 123 -20.47 -15.40 -21.24
C LEU A 123 -20.09 -16.25 -20.01
N ILE A 124 -20.59 -15.84 -18.85
CA ILE A 124 -20.26 -16.42 -17.55
C ILE A 124 -21.55 -17.01 -16.98
N ASP A 125 -21.63 -18.34 -16.94
CA ASP A 125 -22.82 -19.07 -16.50
C ASP A 125 -22.94 -19.19 -14.97
N ALA A 126 -21.93 -18.76 -14.19
CA ALA A 126 -21.93 -18.97 -12.73
C ALA A 126 -21.29 -17.82 -11.95
N GLY A 127 -22.13 -16.96 -11.37
CA GLY A 127 -21.76 -16.20 -10.17
C GLY A 127 -21.50 -17.14 -8.98
N PHE A 128 -20.83 -16.63 -7.93
CA PHE A 128 -20.61 -17.37 -6.69
C PHE A 128 -21.64 -16.95 -5.64
N GLY A 129 -22.76 -17.67 -5.58
CA GLY A 129 -23.85 -17.36 -4.63
C GLY A 129 -24.48 -15.99 -4.94
N PRO A 130 -24.56 -15.05 -3.97
CA PRO A 130 -25.10 -13.71 -4.20
C PRO A 130 -24.08 -12.75 -4.84
N PHE A 131 -22.89 -13.23 -5.22
CA PHE A 131 -21.81 -12.43 -5.78
C PHE A 131 -21.62 -12.71 -7.26
N VAL A 132 -21.36 -11.65 -8.02
CA VAL A 132 -21.10 -11.72 -9.46
C VAL A 132 -19.82 -12.52 -9.75
N SER A 133 -18.78 -12.40 -8.93
CA SER A 133 -17.44 -12.91 -9.22
C SER A 133 -16.68 -13.45 -8.01
N GLY A 134 -15.55 -14.11 -8.26
CA GLY A 134 -14.63 -14.55 -7.21
C GLY A 134 -13.92 -13.39 -6.48
N ALA A 135 -14.00 -12.16 -7.00
CA ALA A 135 -13.37 -10.98 -6.38
C ALA A 135 -13.98 -10.65 -5.03
N ALA A 136 -15.25 -11.01 -4.78
CA ALA A 136 -15.89 -10.82 -3.48
C ALA A 136 -15.05 -11.44 -2.34
N VAL A 137 -14.39 -12.57 -2.58
CA VAL A 137 -13.48 -13.20 -1.61
C VAL A 137 -12.25 -12.33 -1.36
N VAL A 138 -11.68 -11.76 -2.41
CA VAL A 138 -10.52 -10.85 -2.32
C VAL A 138 -10.89 -9.60 -1.52
N ASP A 139 -12.05 -9.00 -1.82
CA ASP A 139 -12.55 -7.80 -1.17
C ASP A 139 -12.88 -8.05 0.31
N LEU A 140 -13.54 -9.17 0.62
CA LEU A 140 -13.81 -9.58 2.00
C LEU A 140 -12.53 -9.77 2.81
N LEU A 141 -11.53 -10.45 2.26
CA LEU A 141 -10.23 -10.61 2.91
C LEU A 141 -9.55 -9.26 3.12
N TRP A 142 -9.70 -8.33 2.18
CA TRP A 142 -9.19 -6.97 2.29
C TRP A 142 -9.88 -6.20 3.42
N LEU A 143 -11.21 -6.26 3.49
CA LEU A 143 -12.00 -5.62 4.55
C LEU A 143 -11.70 -6.22 5.93
N VAL A 144 -11.51 -7.54 6.02
CA VAL A 144 -11.03 -8.19 7.24
C VAL A 144 -9.64 -7.65 7.62
N GLY A 145 -8.71 -7.57 6.66
CA GLY A 145 -7.41 -6.94 6.86
C GLY A 145 -7.50 -5.50 7.35
N PHE A 146 -8.41 -4.70 6.76
CA PHE A 146 -8.69 -3.33 7.16
C PHE A 146 -9.15 -3.23 8.62
N VAL A 147 -10.16 -4.01 9.02
CA VAL A 147 -10.69 -4.05 10.39
C VAL A 147 -9.60 -4.50 11.37
N LEU A 148 -8.85 -5.55 11.05
CA LEU A 148 -7.73 -6.02 11.87
C LEU A 148 -6.63 -4.97 12.00
N GLY A 149 -6.38 -4.19 10.95
CA GLY A 149 -5.48 -3.04 10.95
C GLY A 149 -5.94 -1.95 11.91
N MET A 150 -7.24 -1.66 11.94
CA MET A 150 -7.84 -0.72 12.90
C MET A 150 -7.76 -1.21 14.35
N LEU A 151 -8.00 -2.50 14.57
CA LEU A 151 -7.84 -3.18 15.86
C LEU A 151 -6.37 -3.33 16.29
N ARG A 152 -5.43 -2.91 15.44
CA ARG A 152 -3.98 -2.97 15.65
C ARG A 152 -3.44 -4.40 15.75
N TRP A 153 -4.14 -5.37 15.17
CA TRP A 153 -3.74 -6.78 15.11
C TRP A 153 -2.85 -7.00 13.88
N ARG A 154 -1.61 -6.48 13.95
CA ARG A 154 -0.68 -6.43 12.80
C ARG A 154 -0.45 -7.77 12.11
N VAL A 155 -0.24 -8.84 12.87
CA VAL A 155 0.03 -10.17 12.29
C VAL A 155 -1.20 -10.69 11.56
N ALA A 156 -2.39 -10.61 12.17
CA ALA A 156 -3.63 -11.05 11.55
C ALA A 156 -3.96 -10.25 10.28
N MET A 157 -3.75 -8.93 10.31
CA MET A 157 -3.88 -8.07 9.12
C MET A 157 -2.95 -8.54 7.98
N MET A 158 -1.69 -8.83 8.30
CA MET A 158 -0.73 -9.33 7.29
C MET A 158 -1.15 -10.69 6.72
N VAL A 159 -1.68 -11.59 7.55
CA VAL A 159 -2.20 -12.88 7.10
C VAL A 159 -3.40 -12.68 6.16
N ALA A 160 -4.34 -11.80 6.51
CA ALA A 160 -5.49 -11.49 5.66
C ALA A 160 -5.07 -10.91 4.30
N PHE A 161 -4.11 -9.98 4.28
CA PHE A 161 -3.56 -9.43 3.05
C PHE A 161 -2.76 -10.43 2.22
N ALA A 162 -1.97 -11.29 2.86
CA ALA A 162 -1.28 -12.37 2.16
C ALA A 162 -2.27 -13.36 1.53
N ALA A 163 -3.35 -13.69 2.24
CA ALA A 163 -4.43 -14.53 1.71
C ALA A 163 -5.14 -13.85 0.53
N SER A 164 -5.48 -12.55 0.65
CA SER A 164 -6.09 -11.76 -0.43
C SER A 164 -5.21 -11.75 -1.69
N MET A 165 -3.89 -11.57 -1.53
CA MET A 165 -2.92 -11.64 -2.62
C MET A 165 -2.82 -13.05 -3.24
N ALA A 166 -2.79 -14.10 -2.42
CA ALA A 166 -2.76 -15.48 -2.90
C ALA A 166 -4.01 -15.84 -3.72
N VAL A 167 -5.19 -15.45 -3.24
CA VAL A 167 -6.46 -15.62 -3.97
C VAL A 167 -6.44 -14.80 -5.27
N SER A 168 -5.93 -13.57 -5.24
CA SER A 168 -5.78 -12.74 -6.44
C SER A 168 -4.90 -13.41 -7.50
N ILE A 169 -3.74 -13.94 -7.11
CA ILE A 169 -2.84 -14.67 -8.02
C ILE A 169 -3.56 -15.90 -8.58
N ALA A 170 -4.19 -16.70 -7.71
CA ALA A 170 -4.91 -17.90 -8.13
C ALA A 170 -6.01 -17.59 -9.16
N LEU A 171 -6.82 -16.54 -8.94
CA LEU A 171 -7.87 -16.10 -9.86
C LEU A 171 -7.31 -15.66 -11.23
N VAL A 172 -6.18 -14.96 -11.24
CA VAL A 172 -5.53 -14.52 -12.48
C VAL A 172 -4.92 -15.70 -13.25
N THR A 173 -4.25 -16.62 -12.56
CA THR A 173 -3.51 -17.73 -13.19
C THR A 173 -4.34 -18.97 -13.47
N ALA A 174 -5.53 -19.09 -12.88
CA ALA A 174 -6.37 -20.26 -13.10
C ALA A 174 -6.68 -20.44 -14.60
N PRO A 175 -6.64 -21.67 -15.14
CA PRO A 175 -7.07 -21.93 -16.51
C PRO A 175 -8.55 -21.57 -16.68
N ILE A 176 -8.93 -21.12 -17.88
CA ILE A 176 -10.33 -20.86 -18.20
C ILE A 176 -11.02 -22.24 -18.21
N THR A 177 -11.92 -22.48 -17.26
CA THR A 177 -12.64 -23.74 -17.10
C THR A 177 -14.11 -23.55 -17.49
N PRO A 178 -14.82 -24.62 -17.88
CA PRO A 178 -16.24 -24.53 -18.22
C PRO A 178 -17.13 -24.04 -17.07
N TRP A 179 -16.66 -24.11 -15.82
CA TRP A 179 -17.30 -23.52 -14.65
C TRP A 179 -16.90 -22.05 -14.47
N ASN A 180 -16.88 -21.26 -15.56
CA ASN A 180 -16.35 -19.90 -15.61
C ASN A 180 -16.94 -19.06 -14.46
N ILE A 181 -16.21 -18.94 -13.35
CA ILE A 181 -16.48 -17.93 -12.34
C ILE A 181 -16.00 -16.62 -12.94
N ALA A 182 -16.79 -15.56 -12.80
CA ALA A 182 -16.35 -14.26 -13.26
C ALA A 182 -15.02 -13.87 -12.66
N ARG A 183 -14.11 -13.44 -13.54
CA ARG A 183 -12.79 -13.00 -13.16
C ARG A 183 -12.81 -11.49 -12.98
N PRO A 184 -12.42 -10.99 -11.80
CA PRO A 184 -12.12 -9.57 -11.69
C PRO A 184 -11.02 -9.16 -12.67
N SER A 185 -11.00 -7.88 -13.02
CA SER A 185 -9.91 -7.34 -13.83
C SER A 185 -8.56 -7.58 -13.12
N ALA A 186 -7.57 -8.06 -13.85
CA ALA A 186 -6.22 -8.27 -13.32
C ALA A 186 -5.63 -6.95 -12.77
N THR A 187 -6.01 -5.82 -13.37
CA THR A 187 -5.64 -4.47 -12.94
C THR A 187 -6.16 -4.17 -11.53
N THR A 188 -7.44 -4.44 -11.26
CA THR A 188 -8.04 -4.22 -9.92
C THR A 188 -7.35 -5.07 -8.86
N LEU A 189 -7.13 -6.36 -9.16
CA LEU A 189 -6.42 -7.27 -8.26
C LEU A 189 -4.98 -6.83 -7.99
N ALA A 190 -4.28 -6.37 -9.02
CA ALA A 190 -2.92 -5.84 -8.89
C ALA A 190 -2.90 -4.55 -8.04
N VAL A 191 -3.87 -3.64 -8.23
CA VAL A 191 -4.02 -2.43 -7.41
C VAL A 191 -4.25 -2.78 -5.94
N LEU A 192 -5.20 -3.67 -5.63
CA LEU A 192 -5.47 -4.11 -4.26
C LEU A 192 -4.25 -4.78 -3.61
N THR A 193 -3.50 -5.57 -4.39
CA THR A 193 -2.26 -6.21 -3.93
C THR A 193 -1.19 -5.18 -3.59
N LEU A 194 -0.97 -4.19 -4.45
CA LEU A 194 0.00 -3.12 -4.20
C LEU A 194 -0.38 -2.28 -2.98
N LEU A 195 -1.67 -1.98 -2.81
CA LEU A 195 -2.17 -1.29 -1.61
C LEU A 195 -1.98 -2.14 -0.35
N ALA A 196 -2.19 -3.45 -0.42
CA ALA A 196 -1.97 -4.36 0.71
C ALA A 196 -0.48 -4.43 1.11
N ILE A 197 0.43 -4.45 0.14
CA ILE A 197 1.89 -4.37 0.37
C ILE A 197 2.24 -3.04 1.05
N SER A 198 1.77 -1.92 0.50
CA SER A 198 2.00 -0.58 1.06
C SER A 198 1.43 -0.43 2.47
N ALA A 199 0.24 -0.95 2.72
CA ALA A 199 -0.40 -1.00 4.04
C ALA A 199 0.44 -1.80 5.05
N SER A 200 1.13 -2.86 4.61
CA SER A 200 1.91 -3.75 5.47
C SER A 200 3.29 -3.19 5.87
N ILE A 201 3.85 -2.26 5.09
CA ILE A 201 5.21 -1.74 5.30
C ILE A 201 5.26 -0.72 6.46
N GLY A 202 4.22 0.09 6.65
CA GLY A 202 4.24 1.20 7.61
C GLY A 202 3.86 0.86 9.06
N SER A 203 3.92 1.89 9.91
CA SER A 203 3.51 1.81 11.31
C SER A 203 2.00 2.08 11.45
N GLN A 204 1.29 1.23 12.20
CA GLN A 204 -0.17 1.36 12.41
C GLN A 204 -0.60 2.57 13.26
N ARG A 205 0.32 3.40 13.76
CA ARG A 205 -0.02 4.57 14.60
C ARG A 205 -0.86 5.61 13.85
N ALA A 206 -0.71 5.71 12.53
CA ALA A 206 -1.42 6.69 11.69
C ALA A 206 -2.81 6.21 11.22
N VAL A 207 -3.22 4.96 11.54
CA VAL A 207 -4.46 4.33 11.05
C VAL A 207 -5.73 4.97 11.63
N ARG A 208 -5.62 5.80 12.67
CA ARG A 208 -6.77 6.47 13.30
C ARG A 208 -7.64 7.26 12.32
N PHE A 209 -7.09 7.73 11.21
CA PHE A 209 -7.82 8.50 10.19
C PHE A 209 -8.36 7.64 9.04
N SER A 210 -7.97 6.37 8.93
CA SER A 210 -8.38 5.47 7.85
C SER A 210 -9.91 5.28 7.71
N PRO A 211 -10.73 5.28 8.79
CA PRO A 211 -12.19 5.15 8.65
C PRO A 211 -12.82 6.34 7.92
N LEU A 212 -12.29 7.55 8.13
CA LEU A 212 -12.78 8.74 7.43
C LEU A 212 -12.51 8.65 5.93
N TYR A 213 -11.38 8.06 5.53
CA TYR A 213 -11.09 7.81 4.11
C TYR A 213 -12.02 6.77 3.50
N VAL A 214 -12.34 5.69 4.23
CA VAL A 214 -13.32 4.70 3.78
C VAL A 214 -14.70 5.34 3.64
N LEU A 215 -15.17 6.05 4.66
CA LEU A 215 -16.45 6.74 4.63
C LEU A 215 -16.51 7.79 3.51
N ALA A 216 -15.46 8.60 3.34
CA ALA A 216 -15.40 9.59 2.28
C ALA A 216 -15.35 8.94 0.90
N GLY A 217 -14.55 7.90 0.71
CA GLY A 217 -14.47 7.15 -0.55
C GLY A 217 -15.80 6.50 -0.90
N VAL A 218 -16.39 5.76 0.04
CA VAL A 218 -17.71 5.13 -0.12
C VAL A 218 -18.77 6.19 -0.39
N ALA A 219 -18.81 7.31 0.34
CA ALA A 219 -19.79 8.37 0.11
C ALA A 219 -19.61 9.04 -1.26
N LEU A 220 -18.38 9.34 -1.66
CA LEU A 220 -18.07 9.95 -2.96
C LEU A 220 -18.39 9.02 -4.13
N THR A 221 -18.34 7.71 -3.95
CA THR A 221 -18.69 6.74 -5.01
C THR A 221 -20.17 6.34 -4.97
N ALA A 222 -20.75 6.18 -3.78
CA ALA A 222 -22.16 5.87 -3.60
C ALA A 222 -23.05 7.04 -4.04
N ALA A 223 -22.63 8.29 -3.81
CA ALA A 223 -23.44 9.46 -4.18
C ALA A 223 -23.73 9.52 -5.70
N PRO A 224 -22.76 9.42 -6.61
CA PRO A 224 -23.04 9.29 -8.05
C PRO A 224 -23.91 8.08 -8.39
N VAL A 225 -23.64 6.91 -7.79
CA VAL A 225 -24.44 5.71 -8.04
C VAL A 225 -25.90 5.92 -7.65
N LEU A 226 -26.17 6.58 -6.52
CA LEU A 226 -27.51 6.89 -6.03
C LEU A 226 -28.18 8.03 -6.81
N ILE A 227 -27.44 9.07 -7.17
CA ILE A 227 -27.96 10.24 -7.92
C ILE A 227 -28.32 9.84 -9.36
N TRP A 228 -27.54 8.97 -9.98
CA TRP A 228 -27.72 8.56 -11.38
C TRP A 228 -28.49 7.24 -11.51
N GLY A 229 -28.87 6.64 -10.38
CA GLY A 229 -29.25 5.24 -10.20
C GLY A 229 -30.65 4.82 -10.63
N GLY A 230 -31.20 5.38 -11.70
CA GLY A 230 -32.51 4.99 -12.22
C GLY A 230 -32.47 4.33 -13.60
N GLN A 231 -31.79 4.94 -14.58
CA GLN A 231 -31.92 4.54 -15.99
C GLN A 231 -30.63 4.51 -16.81
N ARG A 232 -29.46 4.78 -16.21
CA ARG A 232 -28.18 4.83 -16.94
C ARG A 232 -27.05 4.04 -16.29
N LEU A 233 -27.36 3.13 -15.37
CA LEU A 233 -26.36 2.30 -14.70
C LEU A 233 -25.64 1.34 -15.64
N GLU A 234 -26.30 0.80 -16.67
CA GLU A 234 -25.61 0.03 -17.72
C GLU A 234 -24.54 0.87 -18.43
N VAL A 235 -24.86 2.12 -18.77
CA VAL A 235 -23.91 3.06 -19.40
C VAL A 235 -22.84 3.50 -18.39
N PHE A 236 -23.21 3.67 -17.12
CA PHE A 236 -22.29 4.04 -16.05
C PHE A 236 -21.31 2.91 -15.74
N TRP A 237 -21.75 1.66 -15.71
CA TRP A 237 -20.86 0.54 -15.43
C TRP A 237 -20.01 0.17 -16.67
N SER A 238 -20.59 0.19 -17.88
CA SER A 238 -19.85 -0.13 -19.12
C SER A 238 -18.95 1.00 -19.64
N ARG A 239 -19.33 2.27 -19.47
CA ARG A 239 -18.50 3.43 -19.87
C ARG A 239 -17.87 4.13 -18.68
N SER A 240 -18.57 4.27 -17.57
CA SER A 240 -18.08 5.05 -16.43
C SER A 240 -17.18 4.30 -15.47
N LEU A 241 -17.08 2.96 -15.41
CA LEU A 241 -15.93 2.38 -14.69
C LEU A 241 -14.63 2.57 -15.46
N ASP A 242 -14.61 2.32 -16.77
CA ASP A 242 -13.44 2.62 -17.60
C ASP A 242 -13.16 4.14 -17.67
N GLN A 243 -14.16 5.00 -17.50
CA GLN A 243 -14.00 6.47 -17.45
C GLN A 243 -13.78 7.08 -16.05
N ILE A 244 -14.24 6.45 -14.96
CA ILE A 244 -14.08 6.91 -13.55
C ILE A 244 -12.85 6.25 -12.92
N LEU A 245 -12.64 4.96 -13.15
CA LEU A 245 -11.33 4.32 -12.99
C LEU A 245 -10.42 4.61 -14.19
N ASN A 246 -10.73 5.64 -14.98
CA ASN A 246 -9.87 6.07 -16.06
C ASN A 246 -8.49 6.36 -15.48
N PRO A 247 -7.48 5.55 -15.85
CA PRO A 247 -6.14 5.70 -15.34
C PRO A 247 -5.64 7.11 -15.46
N GLY A 248 -5.97 7.81 -16.55
CA GLY A 248 -5.55 9.18 -16.82
C GLY A 248 -6.15 10.20 -15.86
N LEU A 249 -7.47 10.18 -15.63
CA LEU A 249 -8.19 11.12 -14.75
C LEU A 249 -7.86 10.91 -13.29
N ILE A 250 -7.75 9.65 -12.86
CA ILE A 250 -7.19 9.30 -11.57
C ILE A 250 -5.74 9.79 -11.55
N ALA A 251 -4.86 9.30 -12.45
CA ALA A 251 -3.41 9.61 -12.56
C ALA A 251 -3.04 11.07 -12.39
N THR A 252 -3.87 11.95 -12.92
CA THR A 252 -3.67 13.38 -12.86
C THR A 252 -4.39 14.04 -11.70
N GLY A 253 -5.57 13.56 -11.29
CA GLY A 253 -6.24 14.01 -10.07
C GLY A 253 -5.34 13.92 -8.84
N ALA A 254 -4.62 12.81 -8.62
CA ALA A 254 -3.66 12.78 -7.52
C ALA A 254 -2.27 13.32 -7.84
N LEU A 255 -1.80 13.36 -9.10
CA LEU A 255 -0.61 14.16 -9.41
C LEU A 255 -0.86 15.63 -9.07
N ALA A 256 -2.07 16.13 -9.31
CA ALA A 256 -2.53 17.45 -8.92
C ALA A 256 -2.60 17.61 -7.41
N LEU A 257 -3.08 16.60 -6.69
CA LEU A 257 -3.08 16.64 -5.22
C LEU A 257 -1.65 16.62 -4.68
N ILE A 258 -0.73 15.80 -5.22
CA ILE A 258 0.69 15.77 -4.85
C ILE A 258 1.31 17.14 -5.11
N LEU A 259 1.17 17.65 -6.34
CA LEU A 259 1.68 18.96 -6.74
C LEU A 259 1.06 20.06 -5.89
N ALA A 260 -0.22 19.99 -5.57
CA ALA A 260 -0.85 20.98 -4.72
C ALA A 260 -0.39 20.86 -3.27
N PHE A 261 -0.16 19.66 -2.71
CA PHE A 261 0.42 19.51 -1.37
C PHE A 261 1.85 20.09 -1.32
N ASP A 262 2.66 19.81 -2.33
CA ASP A 262 4.02 20.36 -2.47
C ASP A 262 4.01 21.89 -2.66
N LEU A 263 3.16 22.41 -3.54
CA LEU A 263 3.00 23.85 -3.82
C LEU A 263 2.36 24.61 -2.65
N LEU A 264 1.47 23.98 -1.88
CA LEU A 264 0.86 24.56 -0.69
C LEU A 264 1.84 24.63 0.49
N GLY A 265 3.06 24.09 0.36
CA GLY A 265 4.04 24.02 1.45
C GLY A 265 3.57 23.16 2.61
N ALA A 266 2.67 22.20 2.34
CA ALA A 266 2.34 21.17 3.30
C ALA A 266 3.59 20.31 3.54
N ASP A 267 3.65 19.65 4.70
CA ASP A 267 4.78 18.80 5.06
C ASP A 267 5.04 17.78 3.92
N ARG A 268 6.26 17.77 3.35
CA ARG A 268 6.67 16.90 2.23
C ARG A 268 6.31 15.43 2.46
N ALA A 269 6.17 15.03 3.72
CA ALA A 269 5.69 13.72 4.11
C ALA A 269 4.33 13.33 3.50
N TYR A 270 3.43 14.28 3.19
CA TYR A 270 2.15 14.02 2.53
C TYR A 270 2.32 13.68 1.05
N GLY A 271 3.14 14.44 0.32
CA GLY A 271 3.47 14.17 -1.08
C GLY A 271 4.14 12.81 -1.24
N ASP A 272 5.17 12.54 -0.43
CA ASP A 272 5.85 11.24 -0.38
C ASP A 272 4.87 10.10 -0.08
N ALA A 273 4.00 10.30 0.91
CA ALA A 273 3.06 9.27 1.33
C ALA A 273 2.04 8.93 0.24
N LEU A 274 1.53 9.94 -0.46
CA LEU A 274 0.58 9.75 -1.55
C LEU A 274 1.27 9.06 -2.74
N LEU A 275 2.48 9.48 -3.09
CA LEU A 275 3.26 8.86 -4.16
C LEU A 275 3.54 7.39 -3.86
N LEU A 276 3.83 7.04 -2.61
CA LEU A 276 4.07 5.66 -2.20
C LEU A 276 2.82 4.80 -2.15
N SER A 277 1.72 5.33 -1.63
CA SER A 277 0.49 4.56 -1.49
C SER A 277 -0.22 4.39 -2.83
N ALA A 278 -0.30 5.47 -3.60
CA ALA A 278 -1.09 5.55 -4.81
C ALA A 278 -0.23 5.25 -6.04
N GLY A 279 0.99 5.79 -6.13
CA GLY A 279 1.84 5.70 -7.32
C GLY A 279 1.96 4.32 -7.97
N PRO A 280 2.24 3.22 -7.22
CA PRO A 280 2.31 1.88 -7.82
C PRO A 280 1.01 1.44 -8.49
N ALA A 281 -0.14 1.66 -7.83
CA ALA A 281 -1.45 1.35 -8.41
C ALA A 281 -1.69 2.15 -9.70
N TRP A 282 -1.09 3.33 -9.81
CA TRP A 282 -1.34 4.27 -10.90
C TRP A 282 -0.52 3.91 -12.11
N VAL A 283 0.71 3.42 -11.89
CA VAL A 283 1.54 2.81 -12.93
C VAL A 283 0.82 1.60 -13.53
N VAL A 284 0.22 0.75 -12.70
CA VAL A 284 -0.54 -0.42 -13.18
C VAL A 284 -1.75 0.01 -13.99
N LEU A 285 -2.54 0.96 -13.48
CA LEU A 285 -3.71 1.48 -14.20
C LEU A 285 -3.28 2.09 -15.56
N ALA A 286 -2.25 2.93 -15.57
CA ALA A 286 -1.75 3.59 -16.77
C ALA A 286 -1.23 2.59 -17.82
N ALA A 287 -0.52 1.55 -17.37
CA ALA A 287 -0.02 0.48 -18.23
C ALA A 287 -1.14 -0.39 -18.82
N SER A 288 -2.31 -0.46 -18.17
CA SER A 288 -3.45 -1.25 -18.64
C SER A 288 -4.36 -0.54 -19.64
N SER A 289 -4.14 0.75 -19.92
CA SER A 289 -5.01 1.52 -20.83
C SER A 289 -4.50 1.48 -22.28
N PRO A 290 -5.23 0.90 -23.23
CA PRO A 290 -4.84 0.91 -24.65
C PRO A 290 -4.83 2.31 -25.27
N ASP A 291 -5.58 3.26 -24.70
CA ASP A 291 -5.74 4.64 -25.20
C ASP A 291 -4.97 5.68 -24.39
N ALA A 292 -3.97 5.29 -23.59
CA ALA A 292 -3.27 6.17 -22.64
C ALA A 292 -2.83 7.52 -23.23
N ALA A 293 -2.53 7.59 -24.53
CA ALA A 293 -2.14 8.82 -25.22
C ALA A 293 -3.25 9.90 -25.27
N GLY A 294 -4.53 9.53 -25.35
CA GLY A 294 -5.65 10.47 -25.47
C GLY A 294 -6.10 11.10 -24.16
N TRP A 295 -5.76 10.50 -23.02
CA TRP A 295 -6.28 10.87 -21.70
C TRP A 295 -5.34 11.77 -20.89
N ILE A 296 -4.07 11.85 -21.29
CA ILE A 296 -3.06 12.74 -20.70
C ILE A 296 -3.54 14.21 -20.69
N PRO A 297 -4.14 14.79 -21.76
CA PRO A 297 -4.58 16.18 -21.78
C PRO A 297 -5.75 16.49 -20.83
N MET A 298 -6.79 15.63 -20.78
CA MET A 298 -7.92 15.80 -19.84
C MET A 298 -7.46 15.71 -18.39
N GLY A 299 -6.53 14.79 -18.17
CA GLY A 299 -5.94 14.65 -16.87
C GLY A 299 -5.14 15.90 -16.45
N VAL A 300 -4.24 16.39 -17.31
CA VAL A 300 -3.50 17.63 -17.08
C VAL A 300 -4.45 18.81 -16.83
N GLY A 301 -5.58 18.89 -17.53
CA GLY A 301 -6.61 19.90 -17.29
C GLY A 301 -7.27 19.80 -15.91
N THR A 302 -7.65 18.59 -15.48
CA THR A 302 -8.25 18.36 -14.15
C THR A 302 -7.24 18.67 -13.05
N ALA A 303 -5.97 18.34 -13.29
CA ALA A 303 -4.88 18.67 -12.39
C ALA A 303 -4.64 20.17 -12.27
N ALA A 304 -4.66 20.88 -13.39
CA ALA A 304 -4.55 22.32 -13.41
C ALA A 304 -5.72 22.98 -12.64
N VAL A 305 -6.96 22.51 -12.82
CA VAL A 305 -8.13 23.03 -12.07
C VAL A 305 -8.00 22.79 -10.57
N ALA A 306 -7.58 21.59 -10.14
CA ALA A 306 -7.38 21.29 -8.73
C ALA A 306 -6.26 22.13 -8.10
N VAL A 307 -5.12 22.29 -8.81
CA VAL A 307 -4.02 23.17 -8.39
C VAL A 307 -4.48 24.63 -8.31
N VAL A 308 -5.22 25.12 -9.31
CA VAL A 308 -5.78 26.49 -9.32
C VAL A 308 -6.77 26.70 -8.17
N ALA A 309 -7.69 25.76 -7.93
CA ALA A 309 -8.62 25.83 -6.81
C ALA A 309 -7.89 25.89 -5.46
N LEU A 310 -6.83 25.10 -5.30
CA LEU A 310 -6.01 25.08 -4.10
C LEU A 310 -5.17 26.37 -3.93
N ILE A 311 -4.63 26.93 -5.02
CA ILE A 311 -4.00 28.27 -5.03
C ILE A 311 -5.01 29.35 -4.65
N LEU A 312 -6.22 29.31 -5.23
CA LEU A 312 -7.29 30.27 -4.94
C LEU A 312 -7.71 30.20 -3.46
N MET A 313 -7.93 28.99 -2.91
CA MET A 313 -8.22 28.80 -1.49
C MET A 313 -7.12 29.36 -0.58
N ARG A 314 -5.85 29.19 -0.95
CA ARG A 314 -4.71 29.76 -0.23
C ARG A 314 -4.67 31.29 -0.33
N SER A 315 -4.89 31.85 -1.51
CA SER A 315 -4.93 33.30 -1.74
C SER A 315 -6.08 33.98 -0.99
N ALA A 316 -7.20 33.27 -0.81
CA ALA A 316 -8.33 33.68 0.00
C ALA A 316 -8.09 33.57 1.52
N ASN A 317 -6.89 33.16 1.95
CA ASN A 317 -6.53 32.97 3.36
C ASN A 317 -7.45 31.99 4.12
N LEU A 318 -8.08 31.05 3.40
CA LEU A 318 -8.87 29.96 3.98
C LEU A 318 -7.91 28.96 4.63
N ARG A 319 -7.40 29.31 5.82
CA ARG A 319 -6.65 28.38 6.66
C ARG A 319 -7.62 27.33 7.19
N LEU A 320 -7.64 26.16 6.58
CA LEU A 320 -8.15 24.95 7.21
C LEU A 320 -7.32 24.73 8.49
N ARG A 321 -7.79 25.29 9.61
CA ARG A 321 -7.27 24.97 10.93
C ARG A 321 -7.68 23.53 11.21
N PHE A 322 -6.90 22.58 10.73
CA PHE A 322 -6.90 21.24 11.31
C PHE A 322 -6.47 21.44 12.76
N ALA A 323 -7.45 21.44 13.66
CA ALA A 323 -7.21 21.57 15.09
C ALA A 323 -6.15 20.53 15.46
N ARG A 324 -4.97 21.00 15.88
CA ARG A 324 -4.01 20.18 16.59
C ARG A 324 -4.72 19.75 17.87
N ALA A 325 -5.40 18.60 17.83
CA ALA A 325 -5.70 17.84 19.02
C ALA A 325 -4.35 17.27 19.52
N VAL A 326 -3.56 18.16 20.11
CA VAL A 326 -2.31 17.86 20.81
C VAL A 326 -2.72 17.69 22.27
N SER A 327 -2.75 16.42 22.68
CA SER A 327 -2.36 15.90 24.00
C SER A 327 -2.54 16.85 25.19
N ALA A 328 -3.67 16.71 25.88
CA ALA A 328 -3.60 16.47 27.31
C ALA A 328 -3.54 14.94 27.50
N ASP A 329 -2.68 14.52 28.42
CA ASP A 329 -2.27 13.16 28.82
C ASP A 329 -1.09 12.52 28.07
#